data_AF-A0AAI9X216-F1
#
_entry.id   AF-A0AAI9X216-F1
#
_cell.length_a   1.000
_cell.length_b   1.000
_cell.length_c   1.000
_cell.angle_alpha   90.00
_cell.angle_beta   90.00
_cell.angle_gamma   90.00
#
_symmetry.space_group_name_H-M   'P 1'
#
loop_
_entity.id
_entity.type
_entity.pdbx_description
1 polymer ?
#
loop_
_entity_poly.entity_id
_entity_poly.type
_entity_poly.pdbx_seq_one_letter_code
_entity_poly.pdbx_strand_id
1 'polypeptide(L)'
;MNPAAQYIITHSSWRSHYDVSTKDKTHLYRVASSSFTPGKPDLTFHRSADSNGPIAGVCKFRHFSSDCEIGLGDPERPNKMDWQNLHKEGFMKRTHWFCMQLEDGTKQTFTWKRTHSLGTGSENYKLVEEARQAVVAVFSSGGTFSKTTGYLDIYLHLGPQFYLMALISRLAIVERDSRQRSAGAGGAAGGGAC
;
A
#
# COMPACT_ATOMS: atom_id res chain seq x y z
N MET A 1 -7.46 -9.14 20.08
CA MET A 1 -6.06 -9.31 19.66
C MET A 1 -5.43 -7.93 19.68
N ASN A 2 -4.39 -7.72 20.48
CA ASN A 2 -3.67 -6.45 20.45
C ASN A 2 -2.71 -6.46 19.25
N PRO A 3 -2.72 -5.41 18.42
CA PRO A 3 -1.81 -5.32 17.29
C PRO A 3 -0.37 -5.10 17.74
N ALA A 4 0.55 -5.78 17.08
CA ALA A 4 2.00 -5.63 17.19
C ALA A 4 2.48 -4.24 16.72
N ALA A 5 1.85 -3.73 15.66
CA ALA A 5 2.09 -2.39 15.14
C ALA A 5 0.79 -1.77 14.61
N GLN A 6 0.62 -0.46 14.83
CA GLN A 6 -0.52 0.30 14.32
C GLN A 6 -0.03 1.53 13.57
N TYR A 7 -0.50 1.69 12.34
CA TYR A 7 -0.18 2.83 11.49
C TYR A 7 -1.43 3.60 11.09
N ILE A 8 -1.33 4.92 11.15
CA ILE A 8 -2.33 5.86 10.66
C ILE A 8 -1.81 6.41 9.34
N ILE A 9 -2.63 6.27 8.29
CA ILE A 9 -2.30 6.74 6.94
C ILE A 9 -3.21 7.92 6.63
N THR A 10 -2.62 9.08 6.39
CA THR A 10 -3.32 10.31 6.01
C THR A 10 -2.91 10.75 4.62
N HIS A 11 -3.86 11.27 3.85
CA HIS A 11 -3.57 11.86 2.55
C HIS A 11 -3.63 13.38 2.64
N SER A 12 -2.69 14.05 2.00
CA SER A 12 -2.67 15.51 1.95
C SER A 12 -3.64 16.04 0.91
N SER A 13 -4.47 17.00 1.32
CA SER A 13 -5.55 17.55 0.49
C SER A 13 -5.06 18.33 -0.74
N TRP A 14 -3.77 18.67 -0.80
CA TRP A 14 -3.25 19.66 -1.77
C TRP A 14 -2.04 19.17 -2.57
N ARG A 15 -1.54 17.96 -2.29
CA ARG A 15 -0.40 17.34 -2.95
C ARG A 15 -0.61 15.83 -2.89
N SER A 16 -0.30 15.11 -3.96
CA SER A 16 -0.36 13.64 -4.02
C SER A 16 0.72 12.99 -3.15
N HIS A 17 0.64 13.17 -1.83
CA HIS A 17 1.48 12.46 -0.86
C HIS A 17 0.64 11.91 0.28
N TYR A 18 1.11 10.79 0.81
CA TYR A 18 0.60 10.19 2.03
C TYR A 18 1.60 10.39 3.15
N ASP A 19 1.09 10.56 4.36
CA ASP A 19 1.88 10.55 5.58
C ASP A 19 1.47 9.33 6.40
N VAL A 20 2.46 8.61 6.89
CA VAL A 20 2.29 7.43 7.74
C VAL A 20 2.85 7.74 9.10
N SER A 21 2.00 7.65 10.11
CA SER A 21 2.35 7.88 11.51
C SER A 21 2.02 6.67 12.37
N THR A 22 2.67 6.53 13.52
CA THR A 22 2.22 5.60 14.56
C THR A 22 0.89 6.06 15.17
N LYS A 23 0.27 5.19 15.97
CA LYS A 23 -0.89 5.55 16.81
C LYS A 23 -0.62 6.78 17.69
N ASP A 24 0.60 6.90 18.20
CA ASP A 24 1.05 8.01 19.04
C ASP A 24 1.36 9.28 18.23
N LYS A 25 0.95 9.33 16.96
CA LYS A 25 1.17 10.46 16.02
C LYS A 25 2.64 10.78 15.78
N THR A 26 3.53 9.81 15.98
CA THR A 26 4.93 9.93 15.59
C THR A 26 5.04 9.64 14.10
N HIS A 27 5.57 10.59 13.33
CA HIS A 27 5.81 10.41 11.91
C HIS A 27 6.79 9.24 11.65
N LEU A 28 6.46 8.38 10.69
CA LEU A 28 7.32 7.26 10.27
C LEU A 28 7.77 7.41 8.83
N TYR A 29 6.82 7.63 7.92
CA TYR A 29 7.10 7.68 6.50
C TYR A 29 6.34 8.78 5.80
N ARG A 30 7.05 9.50 4.93
CA ARG A 30 6.51 10.42 3.94
C ARG A 30 6.46 9.67 2.61
N VAL A 31 5.28 9.49 2.03
CA VAL A 31 5.10 8.74 0.79
C VAL A 31 4.77 9.70 -0.35
N ALA A 32 5.71 9.90 -1.26
CA ALA A 32 5.49 10.70 -2.46
C ALA A 32 4.79 9.85 -3.53
N SER A 33 3.65 10.30 -4.04
CA SER A 33 3.04 9.74 -5.25
C SER A 33 3.46 10.55 -6.48
N SER A 34 4.01 9.86 -7.47
CA SER A 34 4.37 10.40 -8.77
C SER A 34 3.50 9.72 -9.83
N SER A 35 2.80 10.52 -10.62
CA SER A 35 2.01 10.04 -11.75
C SER A 35 2.73 10.36 -13.05
N PHE A 36 2.84 9.38 -13.94
CA PHE A 36 3.21 9.60 -15.35
C PHE A 36 4.61 10.21 -15.58
N THR A 37 5.55 10.01 -14.67
CA THR A 37 6.93 10.52 -14.82
C THR A 37 7.88 9.39 -15.24
N PRO A 38 8.39 9.38 -16.49
CA PRO A 38 9.28 8.33 -16.96
C PRO A 38 10.51 8.17 -16.05
N GLY A 39 10.84 6.92 -15.70
CA GLY A 39 12.00 6.59 -14.89
C GLY A 39 11.85 6.79 -13.37
N LYS A 40 10.72 7.33 -12.88
CA LYS A 40 10.47 7.49 -11.44
C LYS A 40 9.51 6.41 -10.91
N PRO A 41 9.72 5.90 -9.69
CA PRO A 41 8.72 5.07 -9.03
C PRO A 41 7.41 5.82 -8.78
N ASP A 42 6.28 5.11 -8.91
CA ASP A 42 4.95 5.67 -8.69
C ASP A 42 4.72 6.05 -7.23
N LEU A 43 5.25 5.26 -6.29
CA LEU A 43 5.27 5.59 -4.87
C LEU A 43 6.70 5.48 -4.34
N THR A 44 7.13 6.47 -3.56
CA THR A 44 8.43 6.46 -2.87
C THR A 44 8.24 6.74 -1.38
N PHE A 45 8.74 5.84 -0.54
CA PHE A 45 8.63 5.92 0.92
C PHE A 45 9.91 6.51 1.49
N HIS A 46 9.83 7.70 2.08
CA HIS A 46 10.96 8.35 2.74
C HIS A 46 10.83 8.20 4.26
N ARG A 47 11.94 7.92 4.96
CA ARG A 47 11.95 7.83 6.44
C ARG A 47 11.90 9.18 7.14
N SER A 48 12.10 10.26 6.40
CA SER A 48 12.05 11.64 6.88
C SER A 48 10.66 12.25 6.75
N ALA A 49 10.43 13.37 7.42
CA ALA A 49 9.27 14.24 7.16
C ALA A 49 9.31 14.85 5.74
N ASP A 50 10.52 15.02 5.18
CA ASP A 50 10.74 15.60 3.86
C ASP A 50 10.86 14.54 2.77
N SER A 51 10.49 14.91 1.53
CA SER A 51 10.61 14.04 0.34
C SER A 51 12.04 13.84 -0.17
N ASN A 52 13.06 14.37 0.53
CA ASN A 52 14.47 14.26 0.15
C ASN A 52 15.28 13.34 1.05
N GLY A 53 14.69 12.79 2.12
CA GLY A 53 15.43 11.89 3.00
C GLY A 53 15.46 10.44 2.52
N PRO A 54 16.11 9.57 3.30
CA PRO A 54 16.50 8.24 2.84
C PRO A 54 15.30 7.39 2.50
N ILE A 55 15.37 6.74 1.34
CA ILE A 55 14.30 5.92 0.80
C ILE A 55 14.26 4.58 1.55
N ALA A 56 13.08 4.22 2.03
CA ALA A 56 12.80 2.96 2.71
C ALA A 56 12.32 1.88 1.75
N GLY A 57 11.56 2.28 0.74
CA GLY A 57 11.05 1.40 -0.29
C GLY A 57 10.27 2.16 -1.35
N VAL A 58 9.89 1.46 -2.40
CA VAL A 58 9.18 2.06 -3.54
C VAL A 58 8.12 1.11 -4.08
N CYS A 59 7.21 1.66 -4.87
CA CYS A 59 6.31 0.90 -5.73
C CYS A 59 6.35 1.44 -7.15
N LYS A 60 6.32 0.53 -8.14
CA LYS A 60 6.20 0.82 -9.56
C LYS A 60 4.97 0.11 -10.12
N PHE A 61 4.13 0.85 -10.84
CA PHE A 61 2.97 0.31 -11.52
C PHE A 61 3.35 -0.09 -12.95
N ARG A 62 2.96 -1.30 -13.34
CA ARG A 62 3.15 -1.74 -14.73
C ARG A 62 2.04 -1.15 -15.59
N HIS A 63 2.42 -0.40 -16.62
CA HIS A 63 1.48 0.39 -17.45
C HIS A 63 0.42 -0.45 -18.17
N PHE A 64 0.68 -1.72 -18.46
CA PHE A 64 -0.23 -2.64 -19.15
C PHE A 64 -0.62 -3.88 -18.35
N SER A 65 -0.26 -3.95 -17.07
CA SER A 65 -0.64 -5.06 -16.19
C SER A 65 -1.30 -4.53 -14.94
N SER A 66 -2.22 -5.30 -14.36
CA SER A 66 -2.77 -5.03 -13.03
C SER A 66 -1.79 -5.29 -11.88
N ASP A 67 -0.58 -5.72 -12.21
CA ASP A 67 0.49 -5.98 -11.25
C ASP A 67 1.27 -4.71 -10.90
N CYS A 68 1.84 -4.73 -9.70
CA CYS A 68 2.76 -3.71 -9.21
C CYS A 68 4.06 -4.39 -8.78
N GLU A 69 5.18 -3.71 -8.96
CA GLU A 69 6.45 -4.09 -8.34
C GLU A 69 6.61 -3.28 -7.06
N ILE A 70 6.89 -3.95 -5.96
CA ILE A 70 7.13 -3.34 -4.66
C ILE A 70 8.56 -3.69 -4.23
N GLY A 71 9.32 -2.72 -3.76
CA GLY A 71 10.73 -2.90 -3.44
C GLY A 71 11.08 -2.36 -2.07
N LEU A 72 11.87 -3.13 -1.31
CA LEU A 72 12.50 -2.66 -0.07
C LEU A 72 13.90 -2.13 -0.39
N GLY A 73 14.24 -0.97 0.18
CA GLY A 73 15.54 -0.33 0.02
C GLY A 73 15.52 0.89 -0.90
N ASP A 74 16.72 1.31 -1.27
CA ASP A 74 16.96 2.54 -2.02
C ASP A 74 17.02 2.26 -3.53
N PRO A 75 16.15 2.87 -4.36
CA PRO A 75 16.15 2.70 -5.81
C PRO A 75 17.44 3.19 -6.49
N GLU A 76 18.20 4.10 -5.87
CA GLU A 76 19.51 4.53 -6.39
C GLU A 76 20.58 3.43 -6.26
N ARG A 77 20.30 2.39 -5.46
CA ARG A 77 21.19 1.24 -5.22
C ARG A 77 20.48 -0.06 -5.62
N PRO A 78 20.24 -0.28 -6.93
CA PRO A 78 19.43 -1.41 -7.41
C PRO A 78 19.96 -2.77 -6.96
N ASN A 79 21.28 -2.92 -6.79
CA ASN A 79 21.91 -4.17 -6.33
C ASN A 79 21.62 -4.51 -4.86
N LYS A 80 21.06 -3.57 -4.08
CA LYS A 80 20.68 -3.77 -2.67
C LYS A 80 19.16 -3.78 -2.47
N MET A 81 18.41 -3.87 -3.57
CA MET A 81 16.97 -3.76 -3.57
C MET A 81 16.34 -5.15 -3.59
N ASP A 82 15.45 -5.41 -2.64
CA ASP A 82 14.64 -6.62 -2.65
C ASP A 82 13.30 -6.32 -3.33
N TRP A 83 13.19 -6.72 -4.59
CA TRP A 83 11.99 -6.53 -5.41
C TRP A 83 11.05 -7.72 -5.29
N GLN A 84 9.80 -7.43 -4.96
CA GLN A 84 8.71 -8.38 -4.96
C GLN A 84 7.61 -7.93 -5.93
N ASN A 85 6.89 -8.90 -6.48
CA ASN A 85 5.72 -8.64 -7.31
C ASN A 85 4.46 -8.69 -6.45
N LEU A 86 3.66 -7.63 -6.53
CA LEU A 86 2.29 -7.58 -6.02
C LEU A 86 1.36 -7.89 -7.19
N HIS A 87 0.87 -9.11 -7.23
CA HIS A 87 0.00 -9.59 -8.29
C HIS A 87 -1.48 -9.34 -7.93
N LYS A 88 -2.27 -8.93 -8.92
CA LYS A 88 -3.73 -8.85 -8.78
C LYS A 88 -4.38 -10.12 -9.35
N GLU A 89 -5.17 -10.80 -8.54
CA GLU A 89 -5.83 -12.03 -8.95
C GLU A 89 -6.99 -11.75 -9.92
N GLY A 90 -6.74 -11.83 -11.22
CA GLY A 90 -7.76 -11.65 -12.25
C GLY A 90 -8.30 -10.21 -12.34
N PHE A 91 -9.12 -9.98 -13.37
CA PHE A 91 -9.59 -8.62 -13.69
C PHE A 91 -10.66 -8.12 -12.70
N MET A 92 -11.63 -8.98 -12.37
CA MET A 92 -12.78 -8.62 -11.52
C MET A 92 -12.54 -8.82 -10.02
N LYS A 93 -11.57 -9.65 -9.60
CA LYS A 93 -11.35 -9.85 -8.16
C LYS A 93 -10.50 -8.70 -7.60
N ARG A 94 -10.79 -8.34 -6.35
CA ARG A 94 -10.02 -7.35 -5.57
C ARG A 94 -9.00 -8.03 -4.64
N THR A 95 -8.57 -9.22 -5.02
CA THR A 95 -7.56 -9.98 -4.29
C THR A 95 -6.19 -9.65 -4.84
N HIS A 96 -5.24 -9.35 -3.95
CA HIS A 96 -3.85 -9.11 -4.34
C HIS A 96 -2.94 -9.96 -3.48
N TRP A 97 -1.87 -10.50 -4.03
CA TRP A 97 -0.92 -11.29 -3.28
C TRP A 97 0.51 -10.92 -3.62
N PHE A 98 1.40 -11.10 -2.65
CA PHE A 98 2.83 -10.96 -2.82
C PHE A 98 3.55 -12.08 -2.07
N CYS A 99 4.73 -12.45 -2.54
CA CYS A 99 5.63 -13.31 -1.80
C CYS A 99 6.76 -12.47 -1.21
N MET A 100 7.24 -12.83 -0.03
CA MET A 100 8.52 -12.32 0.48
C MET A 100 9.26 -13.40 1.26
N GLN A 101 10.57 -13.23 1.40
CA GLN A 101 11.36 -14.02 2.32
C GLN A 101 11.35 -13.35 3.69
N LEU A 102 10.99 -14.11 4.72
CA LEU A 102 11.04 -13.67 6.11
C LEU A 102 12.47 -13.79 6.67
N GLU A 103 12.71 -13.18 7.84
CA GLU A 103 14.01 -13.21 8.52
C GLU A 103 14.46 -14.64 8.90
N ASP A 104 13.50 -15.55 9.08
CA ASP A 104 13.77 -16.98 9.33
C ASP A 104 14.19 -17.75 8.05
N GLY A 105 14.29 -17.06 6.91
CA GLY A 105 14.64 -17.62 5.62
C GLY A 105 13.48 -18.29 4.89
N THR A 106 12.30 -18.37 5.50
CA THR A 106 11.13 -18.99 4.87
C THR A 106 10.51 -18.05 3.84
N LYS A 107 10.18 -18.58 2.67
CA LYS A 107 9.43 -17.84 1.65
C LYS A 107 7.95 -17.99 1.93
N GLN A 108 7.27 -16.87 2.10
CA GLN A 108 5.87 -16.85 2.47
C GLN A 108 5.05 -15.99 1.51
N THR A 109 3.83 -16.47 1.22
CA THR A 109 2.83 -15.75 0.42
C THR A 109 1.83 -15.09 1.33
N PHE A 110 1.56 -13.82 1.06
CA PHE A 110 0.59 -13.01 1.77
C PHE A 110 -0.45 -12.46 0.80
N THR A 111 -1.71 -12.60 1.17
CA THR A 111 -2.83 -12.27 0.29
C THR A 111 -3.77 -11.27 0.95
N TRP A 112 -3.88 -10.09 0.33
CA TRP A 112 -4.87 -9.07 0.64
C TRP A 112 -6.23 -9.48 0.11
N LYS A 113 -7.20 -9.62 1.01
CA LYS A 113 -8.60 -9.93 0.71
C LYS A 113 -9.51 -8.90 1.36
N ARG A 114 -10.60 -8.53 0.68
CA ARG A 114 -11.64 -7.71 1.30
C ARG A 114 -12.28 -8.45 2.47
N THR A 115 -12.64 -7.73 3.52
CA THR A 115 -13.36 -8.28 4.67
C THR A 115 -14.44 -7.30 5.12
N HIS A 116 -15.57 -7.85 5.57
CA HIS A 116 -16.68 -7.09 6.15
C HIS A 116 -16.79 -7.32 7.67
N SER A 117 -16.01 -8.24 8.23
CA SER A 117 -16.10 -8.66 9.62
C SER A 117 -14.97 -8.12 10.50
N LEU A 118 -13.89 -7.59 9.90
CA LEU A 118 -12.73 -7.07 10.60
C LEU A 118 -12.51 -5.60 10.20
N GLY A 119 -12.28 -4.75 11.19
CA GLY A 119 -12.02 -3.32 11.01
C GLY A 119 -13.25 -2.41 11.17
N THR A 120 -13.00 -1.11 11.18
CA THR A 120 -14.02 -0.06 11.29
C THR A 120 -14.00 0.80 10.02
N GLY A 121 -15.07 0.76 9.24
CA GLY A 121 -15.16 1.48 7.96
C GLY A 121 -15.95 0.74 6.89
N SER A 122 -16.12 1.40 5.72
CA SER A 122 -16.91 0.86 4.59
C SER A 122 -16.14 -0.10 3.68
N GLU A 123 -14.81 0.02 3.63
CA GLU A 123 -13.93 -0.85 2.84
C GLU A 123 -12.74 -1.32 3.69
N ASN A 124 -12.84 -2.54 4.23
CA ASN A 124 -11.78 -3.14 5.03
C ASN A 124 -11.11 -4.28 4.27
N TYR A 125 -9.82 -4.46 4.51
CA TYR A 125 -9.01 -5.52 3.91
C TYR A 125 -8.24 -6.24 4.99
N LYS A 126 -8.06 -7.54 4.84
CA LYS A 126 -7.20 -8.36 5.68
C LYS A 126 -6.06 -8.92 4.84
N LEU A 127 -4.87 -8.94 5.41
CA LEU A 127 -3.72 -9.65 4.90
C LEU A 127 -3.71 -11.03 5.54
N VAL A 128 -3.68 -12.07 4.72
CA VAL A 128 -3.69 -13.46 5.17
C VAL A 128 -2.40 -14.14 4.75
N GLU A 129 -1.73 -14.76 5.71
CA GLU A 129 -0.62 -15.68 5.49
C GLU A 129 -1.16 -16.99 4.90
N GLU A 130 -0.77 -17.38 3.69
CA GLU A 130 -1.39 -18.52 3.02
C GLU A 130 -1.05 -19.87 3.65
N ALA A 131 0.17 -20.02 4.18
CA ALA A 131 0.62 -21.29 4.78
C ALA A 131 -0.22 -21.69 6.00
N ARG A 132 -0.57 -20.72 6.86
CA ARG A 132 -1.33 -20.93 8.09
C ARG A 132 -2.78 -20.48 8.01
N GLN A 133 -3.17 -19.85 6.90
CA GLN A 133 -4.45 -19.13 6.75
C GLN A 133 -4.71 -18.13 7.89
N ALA A 134 -3.64 -17.56 8.45
CA ALA A 134 -3.70 -16.65 9.58
C ALA A 134 -3.84 -15.21 9.13
N VAL A 135 -4.66 -14.41 9.82
CA VAL A 135 -4.77 -12.96 9.56
C VAL A 135 -3.57 -12.27 10.21
N VAL A 136 -2.71 -11.69 9.39
CA VAL A 136 -1.46 -11.04 9.84
C VAL A 136 -1.60 -9.52 9.94
N ALA A 137 -2.47 -8.92 9.14
CA ALA A 137 -2.77 -7.50 9.21
C ALA A 137 -4.21 -7.20 8.78
N VAL A 138 -4.76 -6.09 9.26
CA VAL A 138 -6.06 -5.56 8.86
C VAL A 138 -5.89 -4.10 8.51
N PHE A 139 -6.40 -3.71 7.34
CA PHE A 139 -6.52 -2.34 6.91
C PHE A 139 -7.98 -1.91 7.00
N SER A 140 -8.23 -0.81 7.71
CA SER A 140 -9.55 -0.20 7.87
C SER A 140 -9.58 1.15 7.16
N SER A 141 -10.50 1.35 6.21
CA SER A 141 -10.62 2.62 5.50
C SER A 141 -11.11 3.74 6.41
N GLY A 142 -10.51 4.92 6.32
CA GLY A 142 -10.88 6.09 7.14
C GLY A 142 -12.17 6.80 6.71
N GLY A 143 -12.84 6.32 5.66
CA GLY A 143 -14.08 6.89 5.13
C GLY A 143 -13.86 7.95 4.05
N THR A 144 -14.87 8.18 3.21
CA THR A 144 -14.77 9.01 1.99
C THR A 144 -14.63 10.51 2.24
N PHE A 145 -14.99 11.00 3.43
CA PHE A 145 -14.93 12.42 3.80
C PHE A 145 -13.81 12.76 4.79
N SER A 146 -12.95 11.79 5.12
CA SER A 146 -11.85 11.98 6.06
C SER A 146 -10.55 12.31 5.33
N LYS A 147 -9.70 13.13 5.96
CA LYS A 147 -8.28 13.27 5.55
C LYS A 147 -7.48 11.98 5.81
N THR A 148 -8.01 11.11 6.66
CA THR A 148 -7.43 9.80 6.96
C THR A 148 -7.81 8.82 5.86
N THR A 149 -6.81 8.32 5.14
CA THR A 149 -6.96 7.26 4.15
C THR A 149 -7.36 5.95 4.83
N GLY A 150 -6.73 5.64 5.96
CA GLY A 150 -7.09 4.46 6.76
C GLY A 150 -6.09 4.14 7.86
N TYR A 151 -6.35 3.02 8.52
CA TYR A 151 -5.57 2.47 9.62
C TYR A 151 -5.06 1.11 9.21
N LEU A 152 -3.78 0.83 9.44
CA LEU A 152 -3.18 -0.48 9.22
C LEU A 152 -2.74 -1.06 10.57
N ASP A 153 -3.42 -2.13 10.98
CA ASP A 153 -3.14 -2.89 12.19
C ASP A 153 -2.43 -4.19 11.81
N ILE A 154 -1.23 -4.41 12.33
CA ILE A 154 -0.45 -5.64 12.11
C ILE A 154 -0.48 -6.44 13.41
N TYR A 155 -0.84 -7.73 13.33
CA TYR A 155 -1.02 -8.60 14.49
C TYR A 155 0.13 -9.57 14.71
N LEU A 156 0.88 -9.95 13.66
CA LEU A 156 1.99 -10.88 13.77
C LEU A 156 3.34 -10.15 13.73
N HIS A 157 4.24 -10.54 14.64
CA HIS A 157 5.59 -10.00 14.74
C HIS A 157 6.54 -10.70 13.75
N LEU A 158 6.42 -10.37 12.46
CA LEU A 158 7.25 -10.95 11.38
C LEU A 158 8.45 -10.06 10.99
N GLY A 159 8.74 -9.04 11.80
CA GLY A 159 9.90 -8.17 11.64
C GLY A 159 9.64 -6.85 10.89
N PRO A 160 10.58 -5.88 10.96
CA PRO A 160 10.39 -4.54 10.39
C PRO A 160 10.25 -4.53 8.87
N GLN A 161 10.92 -5.44 8.17
CA GLN A 161 10.81 -5.56 6.71
C GLN A 161 9.40 -5.97 6.28
N PHE A 162 8.78 -6.91 7.00
CA PHE A 162 7.41 -7.31 6.76
C PHE A 162 6.45 -6.14 7.01
N TYR A 163 6.64 -5.37 8.08
CA TYR A 163 5.78 -4.20 8.36
C TYR A 163 5.82 -3.18 7.22
N LEU A 164 7.02 -2.89 6.72
CA LEU A 164 7.19 -1.99 5.60
C LEU A 164 6.60 -2.57 4.31
N MET A 165 6.78 -3.87 4.04
CA MET A 165 6.20 -4.53 2.87
C MET A 165 4.66 -4.54 2.89
N ALA A 166 4.07 -4.82 4.04
CA ALA A 166 2.62 -4.77 4.25
C ALA A 166 2.08 -3.35 4.01
N LEU A 167 2.81 -2.33 4.48
CA LEU A 167 2.47 -0.93 4.27
C LEU A 167 2.58 -0.53 2.78
N ILE A 168 3.70 -0.85 2.12
CA ILE A 168 3.92 -0.55 0.70
C ILE A 168 2.84 -1.21 -0.16
N SER A 169 2.61 -2.52 0.03
CA SER A 169 1.62 -3.26 -0.77
C SER A 169 0.21 -2.71 -0.58
N ARG A 170 -0.19 -2.33 0.64
CA ARG A 170 -1.51 -1.76 0.89
C ARG A 170 -1.69 -0.39 0.25
N LEU A 171 -0.70 0.50 0.40
CA LEU A 171 -0.73 1.83 -0.21
C LEU A 171 -0.68 1.77 -1.73
N ALA A 172 0.07 0.82 -2.31
CA ALA A 172 0.07 0.56 -3.74
C ALA A 172 -1.34 0.25 -4.27
N ILE A 173 -2.09 -0.60 -3.57
CA ILE A 173 -3.48 -0.93 -3.95
C ILE A 173 -4.37 0.30 -3.83
N VAL A 174 -4.27 1.06 -2.73
CA VAL A 174 -5.08 2.26 -2.50
C VAL A 174 -4.83 3.33 -3.57
N GLU A 175 -3.57 3.63 -3.87
CA GLU A 175 -3.20 4.61 -4.89
C GLU A 175 -3.68 4.16 -6.27
N ARG A 176 -3.52 2.87 -6.60
CA ARG A 176 -3.97 2.33 -7.87
C ARG A 176 -5.49 2.43 -8.05
N ASP A 177 -6.25 2.05 -7.02
CA ASP A 177 -7.71 2.19 -7.01
C ASP A 177 -8.12 3.66 -7.16
N SER A 178 -7.40 4.58 -6.51
CA SER A 178 -7.62 6.04 -6.62
C SER A 178 -7.42 6.53 -8.05
N ARG A 179 -6.29 6.17 -8.69
CA ARG A 179 -5.97 6.55 -10.08
C ARG A 179 -7.01 6.01 -11.07
N GLN A 180 -7.50 4.78 -10.87
CA GLN A 180 -8.55 4.20 -11.70
C GLN A 180 -9.89 4.96 -11.57
N ARG A 181 -10.26 5.37 -10.34
CA ARG A 181 -11.47 6.19 -10.12
C ARG A 181 -11.35 7.55 -10.80
N SER A 182 -10.19 8.21 -10.71
CA SER A 182 -9.95 9.49 -11.39
C SER A 182 -9.99 9.38 -12.92
N ALA A 183 -9.45 8.29 -13.49
CA ALA A 183 -9.52 8.04 -14.93
C ALA A 183 -10.97 7.78 -15.40
N GLY A 184 -11.78 7.07 -14.60
CA GLY A 184 -13.19 6.82 -14.90
C GLY A 184 -14.09 8.06 -14.78
N ALA A 185 -13.78 8.97 -13.86
CA ALA A 185 -14.55 10.21 -13.67
C ALA A 185 -14.42 11.21 -14.83
N GLY A 186 -13.35 11.13 -15.62
CA GLY A 186 -13.17 11.96 -16.82
C GLY A 186 -14.03 11.55 -18.03
N GLY A 187 -14.68 10.38 -17.99
CA GLY A 187 -15.48 9.85 -19.10
C GLY A 187 -16.97 10.19 -19.07
N ALA A 188 -17.48 10.83 -18.02
CA ALA A 188 -18.91 11.06 -17.82
C ALA A 188 -19.42 12.46 -18.26
N ALA A 189 -18.58 13.27 -18.92
CA ALA A 189 -18.95 14.57 -19.46
C ALA A 189 -19.05 14.52 -21.00
N GLY A 190 -20.08 13.85 -21.51
CA GLY A 190 -20.28 13.70 -22.95
C GLY A 190 -21.64 13.10 -23.29
N GLY A 191 -22.71 13.80 -22.92
CA GLY A 191 -24.08 13.35 -23.17
C GLY A 191 -25.09 14.48 -23.02
N GLY A 192 -24.95 15.52 -23.84
CA GLY A 192 -25.91 16.61 -23.92
C GLY A 192 -26.04 17.08 -25.36
N ALA A 193 -27.03 16.54 -26.08
CA ALA A 193 -27.68 17.17 -27.23
C ALA A 193 -28.94 16.36 -27.57
N CYS A 194 -30.09 16.91 -27.20
CA CYS A 194 -31.36 16.70 -27.90
C CYS A 194 -31.62 17.98 -28.71
#